data_AF-B3TAR1-F1
#
_entry.id   AF-B3TAR1-F1
#
_cell.length_a   1.000
_cell.length_b   1.000
_cell.length_c   1.000
_cell.angle_alpha   90.00
_cell.angle_beta   90.00
_cell.angle_gamma   90.00
#
_symmetry.space_group_name_H-M   'P 1'
#
loop_
_entity.id
_entity.type
_entity.pdbx_description
1 polymer ?
#
loop_
_entity_poly.entity_id
_entity_poly.type
_entity_poly.pdbx_seq_one_letter_code
_entity_poly.pdbx_strand_id
1 'polypeptide(L)'
;MLPSIVYASLSLTKIKFEISLAKSVLIMIYIHNKFFFAWMEVQLGDLTKKEANLTILGGDIGVMYIIQDEILKSSSTQFAGVIARHPLTDELYMRVVSNNPLKDIIKATNTVIEGAAELKKLLVSKIKVK
;
A
#
# COMPACT_ATOMS: atom_id res chain seq x y z
N MET A 1 19.64 -31.89 -47.38
CA MET A 1 18.72 -32.19 -46.27
C MET A 1 19.51 -32.13 -44.96
N LEU A 2 19.05 -31.35 -43.96
CA LEU A 2 19.71 -31.32 -42.65
C LEU A 2 19.61 -32.70 -41.98
N PRO A 3 20.63 -33.17 -41.24
CA PRO A 3 20.58 -34.45 -40.52
C PRO A 3 19.45 -34.46 -39.47
N SER A 4 18.85 -35.62 -39.24
CA SER A 4 17.77 -35.81 -38.25
C SER A 4 18.12 -35.31 -36.84
N ILE A 5 19.39 -35.43 -36.44
CA ILE A 5 19.92 -34.92 -35.16
C ILE A 5 19.85 -33.39 -35.09
N VAL A 6 20.10 -32.70 -36.20
CA VAL A 6 20.05 -31.23 -36.27
C VAL A 6 18.60 -30.73 -36.21
N TYR A 7 17.65 -31.45 -36.82
CA TYR A 7 16.22 -31.16 -36.67
C TYR A 7 15.72 -31.34 -35.24
N ALA A 8 16.17 -32.39 -34.55
CA ALA A 8 15.81 -32.64 -33.16
C ALA A 8 16.35 -31.54 -32.23
N SER A 9 17.59 -31.09 -32.43
CA SER A 9 18.20 -30.04 -31.61
C SER A 9 17.54 -28.67 -31.82
N LEU A 10 17.19 -28.31 -33.06
CA LEU A 10 16.43 -27.09 -33.41
C LEU A 10 15.01 -27.10 -32.81
N SER A 11 14.36 -28.25 -32.80
CA SER A 11 13.03 -28.40 -32.17
C SER A 11 13.11 -28.20 -30.65
N LEU A 12 14.10 -28.80 -30.00
CA LEU A 12 14.33 -28.67 -28.55
C LEU A 12 14.67 -27.23 -28.13
N THR A 13 15.46 -26.49 -28.90
CA THR A 13 15.77 -25.08 -28.61
C THR A 13 14.54 -24.19 -28.76
N LYS A 14 13.71 -24.44 -29.78
CA LYS A 14 12.44 -23.73 -29.98
C LYS A 14 11.47 -23.96 -28.80
N ILE A 15 11.31 -25.21 -28.35
CA ILE A 15 10.48 -25.55 -27.19
C ILE A 15 11.00 -24.85 -25.91
N LYS A 16 12.31 -24.86 -25.66
CA LYS A 16 12.91 -24.14 -24.51
C LYS A 16 12.65 -22.64 -24.57
N PHE A 17 12.73 -22.05 -25.77
CA PHE A 17 12.44 -20.63 -25.97
C PHE A 17 10.96 -20.30 -25.70
N GLU A 18 10.01 -21.11 -26.20
CA GLU A 18 8.58 -20.92 -25.95
C GLU A 18 8.23 -21.07 -24.46
N ILE A 19 8.81 -22.05 -23.75
CA ILE A 19 8.63 -22.20 -22.30
C ILE A 19 9.20 -20.99 -21.54
N SER A 20 10.35 -20.46 -21.97
CA SER A 20 10.95 -19.26 -21.36
C SER A 20 10.07 -18.02 -21.56
N LEU A 21 9.54 -17.84 -22.77
CA LEU A 21 8.62 -16.75 -23.11
C LEU A 21 7.32 -16.84 -22.30
N ALA A 22 6.71 -18.02 -22.22
CA ALA A 22 5.49 -18.24 -21.44
C ALA A 22 5.68 -17.93 -19.94
N LYS A 23 6.83 -18.30 -19.36
CA LYS A 23 7.17 -17.95 -17.97
C LYS A 23 7.33 -16.44 -17.78
N SER A 24 7.99 -15.76 -18.71
CA SER A 24 8.15 -14.30 -18.68
C SER A 24 6.79 -13.58 -18.73
N VAL A 25 5.89 -14.03 -19.61
CA VAL A 25 4.52 -13.49 -19.72
C VAL A 25 3.73 -13.74 -18.45
N LEU A 26 3.82 -14.93 -17.85
CA LEU A 26 3.15 -15.24 -16.59
C LEU A 26 3.66 -14.38 -15.43
N ILE A 27 4.97 -14.14 -15.35
CA ILE A 27 5.58 -13.22 -14.37
C ILE A 27 5.09 -11.79 -14.60
N MET A 28 5.05 -11.34 -15.85
CA MET A 28 4.55 -10.00 -16.19
C MET A 28 3.08 -9.84 -15.80
N ILE A 29 2.22 -10.82 -16.11
CA ILE A 29 0.80 -10.84 -15.70
C ILE A 29 0.66 -10.86 -14.17
N TYR A 30 1.46 -11.68 -13.48
CA TYR A 30 1.44 -11.75 -12.02
C TYR A 30 1.89 -10.44 -11.36
N ILE A 31 2.95 -9.81 -11.87
CA ILE A 31 3.41 -8.49 -11.44
C ILE A 31 2.34 -7.45 -11.71
N HIS A 32 1.79 -7.40 -12.92
CA HIS A 32 0.73 -6.46 -13.27
C HIS A 32 -0.47 -6.61 -12.34
N ASN A 33 -0.96 -7.84 -12.15
CA ASN A 33 -2.09 -8.11 -11.26
C ASN A 33 -1.75 -7.76 -9.81
N LYS A 34 -0.60 -8.15 -9.28
CA LYS A 34 -0.22 -7.85 -7.89
C LYS A 34 -0.10 -6.35 -7.61
N PHE A 35 0.43 -5.57 -8.55
CA PHE A 35 0.50 -4.11 -8.42
C PHE A 35 -0.84 -3.43 -8.71
N PHE A 36 -1.66 -3.99 -9.60
CA PHE A 36 -3.00 -3.49 -9.92
C PHE A 36 -4.00 -3.70 -8.75
N PHE A 37 -3.83 -4.75 -7.94
CA PHE A 37 -4.66 -5.03 -6.77
C PHE A 37 -4.16 -4.41 -5.45
N ALA A 38 -2.99 -3.76 -5.43
CA ALA A 38 -2.38 -3.18 -4.22
C ALA A 38 -2.32 -1.65 -4.27
N TRP A 39 -3.47 -1.02 -4.51
CA TRP A 39 -3.63 0.43 -4.54
C TRP A 39 -4.51 0.89 -3.37
N MET A 40 -4.08 1.97 -2.71
CA MET A 40 -4.87 2.67 -1.70
C MET A 40 -5.56 3.85 -2.40
N GLU A 41 -6.89 3.87 -2.39
CA GLU A 41 -7.67 4.99 -2.88
C GLU A 41 -8.25 5.75 -1.69
N VAL A 42 -8.11 7.07 -1.68
CA VAL A 42 -8.66 7.93 -0.61
C VAL A 42 -9.62 8.91 -1.23
N GLN A 43 -10.87 8.85 -0.78
CA GLN A 43 -11.94 9.75 -1.20
C GLN A 43 -12.34 10.63 -0.02
N LEU A 44 -12.35 11.95 -0.26
CA LEU A 44 -12.89 12.91 0.68
C LEU A 44 -14.42 12.88 0.59
N GLY A 45 -15.07 12.52 1.69
CA GLY A 45 -16.51 12.62 1.86
C GLY A 45 -16.90 14.01 2.37
N ASP A 46 -17.74 14.05 3.40
CA ASP A 46 -18.17 15.32 3.98
C ASP A 46 -17.00 16.09 4.59
N LEU A 47 -16.85 17.35 4.16
CA LEU A 47 -15.91 18.30 4.70
C LEU A 47 -16.66 19.53 5.22
N THR A 48 -16.51 19.81 6.51
CA THR A 48 -16.96 21.04 7.14
C THR A 48 -15.78 21.78 7.76
N LYS A 49 -16.02 22.97 8.33
CA LYS A 49 -14.97 23.70 9.06
C LYS A 49 -14.41 22.93 10.25
N LYS A 50 -15.18 21.99 10.81
CA LYS A 50 -14.81 21.28 12.04
C LYS A 50 -14.70 19.78 11.89
N GLU A 51 -15.09 19.23 10.75
CA GLU A 51 -15.16 17.78 10.55
C GLU A 51 -14.69 17.42 9.14
N ALA A 52 -13.91 16.36 9.02
CA ALA A 52 -13.58 15.73 7.75
C ALA A 52 -13.83 14.23 7.83
N ASN A 53 -14.48 13.71 6.79
CA ASN A 53 -14.77 12.30 6.61
C ASN A 53 -14.00 11.77 5.40
N LEU A 54 -13.26 10.68 5.57
CA LEU A 54 -12.48 10.03 4.53
C LEU A 54 -12.97 8.59 4.35
N THR A 55 -13.05 8.18 3.10
CA THR A 55 -13.25 6.79 2.70
C THR A 55 -11.97 6.29 2.09
N ILE A 56 -11.45 5.18 2.58
CA ILE A 56 -10.16 4.62 2.18
C ILE A 56 -10.39 3.18 1.71
N LEU A 57 -10.11 2.90 0.45
CA LEU A 57 -10.21 1.57 -0.14
C LEU A 57 -8.82 0.95 -0.27
N GLY A 58 -8.66 -0.30 0.16
CA GLY A 58 -7.40 -1.05 0.00
C GLY A 58 -6.26 -0.62 0.95
N GLY A 59 -6.56 0.19 1.97
CA GLY A 59 -5.60 0.60 3.01
C GLY A 59 -5.52 -0.39 4.18
N ASP A 60 -4.40 -0.40 4.88
CA ASP A 60 -4.23 -1.19 6.11
C ASP A 60 -4.78 -0.42 7.33
N ILE A 61 -5.70 -1.05 8.07
CA ILE A 61 -6.34 -0.41 9.23
C ILE A 61 -5.35 -0.13 10.38
N GLY A 62 -4.29 -0.94 10.52
CA GLY A 62 -3.23 -0.72 11.50
C GLY A 62 -2.46 0.57 11.20
N VAL A 63 -2.13 0.83 9.93
CA VAL A 63 -1.53 2.11 9.51
C VAL A 63 -2.47 3.28 9.83
N MET A 64 -3.77 3.12 9.58
CA MET A 64 -4.76 4.16 9.90
C MET A 64 -4.88 4.41 11.40
N TYR A 65 -4.76 3.38 12.25
CA TYR A 65 -4.74 3.55 13.71
C TYR A 65 -3.52 4.32 14.21
N ILE A 66 -2.35 4.15 13.58
CA ILE A 66 -1.16 4.94 13.92
C ILE A 66 -1.39 6.43 13.63
N ILE A 67 -1.99 6.73 12.47
CA ILE A 67 -2.36 8.11 12.11
C ILE A 67 -3.42 8.65 13.08
N GLN A 68 -4.43 7.87 13.42
CA GLN A 68 -5.47 8.24 14.39
C GLN A 68 -4.86 8.60 15.76
N ASP A 69 -3.95 7.77 16.28
CA ASP A 69 -3.25 8.04 17.55
C ASP A 69 -2.52 9.39 17.51
N GLU A 70 -1.84 9.68 16.41
CA GLU A 70 -1.13 10.95 16.25
C GLU A 70 -2.08 12.16 16.17
N ILE A 71 -3.24 12.04 15.51
CA ILE A 71 -4.26 13.09 15.47
C ILE A 71 -4.83 13.37 16.88
N LEU A 72 -5.01 12.33 17.69
CA LEU A 72 -5.55 12.43 19.06
C LEU A 72 -4.59 13.10 20.05
N LYS A 73 -3.28 13.19 19.74
CA LYS A 73 -2.31 13.92 20.57
C LYS A 73 -2.51 15.44 20.53
N SER A 74 -3.19 15.96 19.51
CA SER A 74 -3.46 17.40 19.41
C SER A 74 -4.59 17.81 20.35
N SER A 75 -4.36 18.82 21.19
CA SER A 75 -5.38 19.39 22.08
C SER A 75 -6.55 20.07 21.35
N SER A 76 -6.39 20.37 20.06
CA SER A 76 -7.44 20.91 19.20
C SER A 76 -8.39 19.86 18.61
N THR A 77 -8.05 18.58 18.77
CA THR A 77 -8.84 17.44 18.26
C THR A 77 -9.88 17.05 19.29
N GLN A 78 -11.15 17.07 18.90
CA GLN A 78 -12.26 16.61 19.73
C GLN A 78 -12.52 15.11 19.52
N PHE A 79 -12.30 14.63 18.29
CA PHE A 79 -12.50 13.24 17.93
C PHE A 79 -11.64 12.85 16.72
N ALA A 80 -11.10 11.65 16.74
CA ALA A 80 -10.58 10.97 15.56
C ALA A 80 -10.86 9.47 15.70
N GLY A 81 -11.45 8.88 14.67
CA GLY A 81 -11.83 7.47 14.68
C GLY A 81 -11.70 6.84 13.29
N VAL A 82 -11.26 5.58 13.27
CA VAL A 82 -11.17 4.75 12.06
C VAL A 82 -11.97 3.47 12.30
N ILE A 83 -12.78 3.08 11.32
CA ILE A 83 -13.53 1.82 11.32
C ILE A 83 -13.46 1.14 9.96
N ALA A 84 -13.54 -0.18 9.92
CA ALA A 84 -13.92 -0.89 8.70
C ALA A 84 -15.44 -0.80 8.55
N ARG A 85 -15.95 -0.26 7.44
CA ARG A 85 -17.40 -0.09 7.25
C ARG A 85 -18.12 -1.44 7.20
N HIS A 86 -17.49 -2.43 6.57
CA HIS A 86 -18.02 -3.77 6.45
C HIS A 86 -16.88 -4.79 6.58
N PRO A 87 -16.99 -5.83 7.43
CA PRO A 87 -15.89 -6.79 7.65
C PRO A 87 -15.46 -7.59 6.40
N LEU A 88 -16.34 -7.65 5.39
CA LEU A 88 -16.08 -8.37 4.13
C LEU A 88 -15.60 -7.45 3.00
N THR A 89 -15.41 -6.16 3.24
CA THR A 89 -14.86 -5.22 2.24
C THR A 89 -13.63 -4.51 2.81
N ASP A 90 -12.69 -4.18 1.94
CA ASP A 90 -11.47 -3.44 2.31
C ASP A 90 -11.74 -1.92 2.40
N GLU A 91 -12.97 -1.54 2.76
CA GLU A 91 -13.40 -0.15 2.86
C GLU A 91 -13.30 0.33 4.31
N LEU A 92 -12.36 1.22 4.54
CA LEU A 92 -12.15 1.91 5.80
C LEU A 92 -12.81 3.29 5.75
N TYR A 93 -13.27 3.73 6.91
CA TYR A 93 -13.86 5.04 7.11
C TYR A 93 -13.16 5.74 8.26
N MET A 94 -12.67 6.95 8.01
CA MET A 94 -12.02 7.79 9.01
C MET A 94 -12.83 9.07 9.19
N ARG A 95 -13.12 9.43 10.45
CA ARG A 95 -13.78 10.67 10.82
C ARG A 95 -12.91 11.45 11.78
N VAL A 96 -12.67 12.72 11.50
CA VAL A 96 -11.86 13.62 12.32
C VAL A 96 -12.64 14.89 12.61
N VAL A 97 -12.77 15.23 13.89
CA VAL A 97 -13.41 16.47 14.36
C VAL A 97 -12.36 17.31 15.10
N SER A 98 -12.04 18.47 14.54
CA SER A 98 -11.07 19.42 15.10
C SER A 98 -11.33 20.83 14.59
N ASN A 99 -10.49 21.81 14.95
CA ASN A 99 -10.62 23.17 14.40
C ASN A 99 -10.20 23.27 12.92
N ASN A 100 -9.36 22.36 12.43
CA ASN A 100 -8.94 22.29 11.03
C ASN A 100 -8.56 20.84 10.67
N PRO A 101 -9.55 19.99 10.38
CA PRO A 101 -9.37 18.53 10.35
C PRO A 101 -8.41 18.08 9.23
N LEU A 102 -8.47 18.68 8.04
CA LEU A 102 -7.54 18.32 6.95
C LEU A 102 -6.09 18.65 7.29
N LYS A 103 -5.84 19.81 7.91
CA LYS A 103 -4.50 20.20 8.32
C LYS A 103 -3.96 19.25 9.38
N ASP A 104 -4.81 18.83 10.32
CA ASP A 104 -4.44 17.91 11.38
C ASP A 104 -4.13 16.50 10.82
N ILE A 105 -4.93 16.02 9.87
CA ILE A 105 -4.68 14.74 9.16
C ILE A 105 -3.34 14.78 8.42
N ILE A 106 -3.07 15.85 7.66
CA ILE A 106 -1.81 16.00 6.90
C ILE A 106 -0.61 16.06 7.85
N LYS A 107 -0.73 16.83 8.95
CA LYS A 107 0.33 16.97 9.95
C LYS A 107 0.64 15.61 10.59
N ALA A 108 -0.38 14.91 11.08
CA ALA A 108 -0.23 13.60 11.71
C ALA A 108 0.41 12.59 10.74
N THR A 109 -0.03 12.57 9.49
CA THR A 109 0.54 11.71 8.45
C THR A 109 2.04 11.99 8.25
N ASN A 110 2.44 13.26 8.16
CA ASN A 110 3.86 13.63 8.01
C ASN A 110 4.68 13.19 9.24
N THR A 111 4.17 13.42 10.45
CA THR A 111 4.84 12.99 11.69
C THR A 111 5.02 11.47 11.75
N VAL A 112 4.01 10.69 11.32
CA VAL A 112 4.12 9.23 11.26
C VAL A 112 5.17 8.79 10.22
N ILE A 113 5.24 9.45 9.07
CA ILE A 113 6.28 9.17 8.05
C ILE A 113 7.68 9.45 8.61
N GLU A 114 7.86 10.58 9.29
CA GLU A 114 9.12 10.94 9.95
C GLU A 114 9.51 9.91 11.03
N GLY A 115 8.57 9.54 11.90
CA GLY A 115 8.78 8.51 12.93
C GLY A 115 9.16 7.15 12.35
N ALA A 116 8.51 6.73 11.25
CA ALA A 116 8.86 5.50 10.54
C ALA A 116 10.29 5.57 9.93
N ALA A 117 10.67 6.72 9.40
CA ALA A 117 12.01 6.94 8.86
C ALA A 117 13.08 6.91 9.97
N GLU A 118 12.79 7.46 11.15
CA GLU A 118 13.66 7.39 12.32
C GLU A 118 13.81 5.95 12.84
N LEU A 119 12.70 5.21 12.96
CA LEU A 119 12.72 3.79 13.33
C LEU A 119 13.62 2.99 12.37
N LYS A 120 13.49 3.22 11.06
CA LYS A 120 14.36 2.59 10.04
C LYS A 120 15.84 2.90 10.30
N LYS A 121 16.21 4.16 10.57
CA LYS A 121 17.60 4.55 10.88
C LYS A 121 18.11 3.86 12.15
N LEU A 122 17.29 3.75 13.19
CA LEU A 122 17.65 3.07 14.44
C LEU A 122 17.88 1.57 14.22
N LEU A 123 17.04 0.92 13.41
CA LEU A 123 17.19 -0.50 13.08
C LEU A 123 18.48 -0.74 12.28
N VAL A 124 18.77 0.09 11.27
CA VAL A 124 20.01 -0.03 10.47
C VAL A 124 21.27 0.24 11.33
N SER A 125 21.21 1.18 12.28
CA SER A 125 22.37 1.49 13.14
C SER A 125 22.63 0.45 14.22
N LYS A 126 21.60 -0.26 14.72
CA LYS A 126 21.72 -1.26 15.79
C LYS A 126 21.79 -2.71 15.31
N ILE A 127 21.19 -3.02 14.16
CA ILE A 127 21.30 -4.34 13.54
C ILE A 127 22.58 -4.33 12.68
N LYS A 128 23.68 -4.83 13.24
CA LYS A 128 24.85 -5.18 12.44
C LYS A 128 24.47 -6.30 11.48
N VAL A 129 24.35 -5.99 10.19
CA VAL A 129 24.33 -7.01 9.15
C VAL A 129 25.72 -7.66 9.19
N LYS A 130 25.78 -8.91 9.65
CA LYS A 130 26.98 -9.74 9.66
C LYS A 130 27.19 -10.34 8.28
#